data_AF-A0A645JUC8-F1
#
_entry.id   AF-A0A645JUC8-F1
#
_cell.length_a   1.000
_cell.length_b   1.000
_cell.length_c   1.000
_cell.angle_alpha   90.00
_cell.angle_beta   90.00
_cell.angle_gamma   90.00
#
_symmetry.space_group_name_H-M   'P 1'
#
loop_
_entity.id
_entity.type
_entity.pdbx_description
1 polymer ?
#
loop_
_entity_poly.entity_id
_entity_poly.type
_entity_poly.pdbx_seq_one_letter_code
_entity_poly.pdbx_strand_id
1 'polypeptide(L)'
;MKDFAFRTCVEDITDFVDIYLTCRETGGDMVKVLTKASEIIMDKIAIEREIRTIAVQKQFEAKILTAIPFLIVLFLQLISPDYLSAMYEGLQGRILMTIALAGIGAAYFWSMKLTKIEV
;
A
#
# COMPACT_ATOMS: atom_id res chain seq x y z
N MET A 1 17.50 -40.03 -31.31
CA MET A 1 16.08 -40.30 -31.65
C MET A 1 15.59 -39.43 -32.80
N LYS A 2 15.85 -38.10 -32.83
CA LYS A 2 15.53 -37.25 -34.00
C LYS A 2 16.17 -37.77 -35.31
N ASP A 3 17.41 -38.26 -35.25
CA ASP A 3 18.09 -38.91 -36.39
C ASP A 3 17.45 -40.22 -36.88
N PHE A 4 16.66 -40.90 -36.04
CA PHE A 4 16.01 -42.17 -36.41
C PHE A 4 14.63 -41.93 -37.03
N ALA A 5 13.91 -40.92 -36.55
CA ALA A 5 12.64 -40.45 -37.12
C ALA A 5 12.83 -39.81 -38.51
N PHE A 6 13.87 -38.98 -38.69
CA PHE A 6 14.15 -38.33 -39.97
C PHE A 6 14.53 -39.32 -41.09
N ARG A 7 15.06 -40.49 -40.72
CA ARG A 7 15.48 -41.54 -41.67
C ARG A 7 14.36 -42.49 -42.07
N THR A 8 13.23 -42.48 -41.37
CA THR A 8 12.13 -43.42 -41.62
C THR A 8 11.03 -42.86 -42.53
N CYS A 9 10.99 -41.55 -42.83
CA CYS A 9 9.97 -40.91 -43.69
C CYS A 9 8.52 -41.30 -43.35
N VAL A 10 8.26 -41.68 -42.10
CA VAL A 10 6.91 -41.93 -41.59
C VAL A 10 6.53 -40.74 -40.72
N GLU A 11 5.58 -39.95 -41.21
CA GLU A 11 5.08 -38.72 -40.57
C GLU A 11 4.65 -39.01 -39.11
N ASP A 12 3.94 -40.12 -38.90
CA ASP A 12 3.48 -40.57 -37.57
C ASP A 12 4.60 -40.75 -36.54
N ILE A 13 5.80 -41.18 -36.96
CA ILE A 13 6.93 -41.38 -36.04
C ILE A 13 7.51 -40.03 -35.61
N THR A 14 7.49 -39.06 -36.51
CA THR A 14 7.97 -37.69 -36.22
C THR A 14 7.02 -36.99 -35.26
N ASP A 15 5.71 -37.08 -35.52
CA ASP A 15 4.67 -36.55 -34.65
C ASP A 15 4.70 -37.20 -33.26
N PHE A 16 4.93 -38.51 -33.18
CA PHE A 16 5.04 -39.21 -31.89
C PHE A 16 6.25 -38.73 -31.07
N VAL A 17 7.38 -38.46 -31.73
CA VAL A 17 8.59 -37.95 -31.07
C VAL A 17 8.39 -36.51 -30.59
N ASP A 18 7.70 -35.66 -31.35
CA ASP A 18 7.41 -34.28 -30.96
C ASP A 18 6.40 -34.22 -29.81
N ILE A 19 5.32 -35.00 -29.84
CA ILE A 19 4.37 -35.10 -28.71
C ILE A 19 5.09 -35.59 -27.46
N TYR A 20 5.98 -36.59 -27.57
CA TYR A 20 6.76 -37.09 -26.44
C TYR A 20 7.73 -36.03 -25.88
N LEU A 21 8.36 -35.22 -26.74
CA LEU A 21 9.22 -34.11 -26.33
C LEU A 21 8.42 -33.01 -25.63
N THR A 22 7.28 -32.62 -26.19
CA THR A 22 6.37 -31.64 -25.57
C THR A 22 5.82 -32.14 -24.24
N CYS A 23 5.46 -33.42 -24.12
CA CYS A 23 5.03 -34.01 -22.85
C CYS A 23 6.17 -34.08 -21.82
N ARG A 24 7.42 -34.30 -22.25
CA ARG A 24 8.60 -34.25 -21.37
C ARG A 24 8.93 -32.84 -20.92
N GLU A 25 8.79 -31.85 -21.78
CA GLU A 25 8.93 -30.44 -21.43
C GLU A 25 7.82 -30.05 -20.46
N THR A 26 6.56 -30.32 -20.78
CA THR A 26 5.40 -29.97 -19.93
C THR A 26 5.38 -30.73 -18.60
N GLY A 27 5.75 -32.02 -18.61
CA GLY A 27 5.77 -32.90 -17.43
C GLY A 27 6.98 -32.68 -16.51
N GLY A 28 8.10 -32.19 -17.04
CA GLY A 28 9.26 -31.76 -16.24
C GLY A 28 9.17 -30.30 -15.75
N ASP A 29 8.37 -29.48 -16.43
CA ASP A 29 8.27 -28.04 -16.14
C ASP A 29 7.19 -27.71 -15.10
N MET A 30 6.29 -28.63 -14.74
CA MET A 30 5.33 -28.40 -13.64
C MET A 30 6.02 -28.03 -12.33
N VAL A 31 7.13 -28.71 -11.99
CA VAL A 31 7.93 -28.38 -10.81
C VAL A 31 8.49 -26.97 -10.92
N LYS A 32 8.95 -26.57 -12.11
CA LYS A 32 9.53 -25.25 -12.36
C LYS A 32 8.47 -24.14 -12.33
N VAL A 33 7.30 -24.39 -12.92
CA VAL A 33 6.14 -23.49 -12.91
C VAL A 33 5.61 -23.33 -11.50
N LEU A 34 5.52 -24.40 -10.71
CA LEU A 34 5.11 -24.37 -9.31
C LEU A 34 6.12 -23.61 -8.44
N THR A 35 7.42 -23.84 -8.65
CA THR A 35 8.48 -23.07 -7.96
C THR A 35 8.38 -21.58 -8.31
N LYS A 36 8.21 -21.24 -9.59
CA LYS A 36 8.08 -19.86 -10.04
C LYS A 36 6.80 -19.19 -9.53
N ALA A 37 5.69 -19.92 -9.48
CA ALA A 37 4.46 -19.43 -8.86
C ALA A 37 4.64 -19.20 -7.36
N SER A 38 5.34 -20.10 -6.67
CA SER A 38 5.65 -19.97 -5.25
C SER A 38 6.55 -18.75 -4.96
N GLU A 39 7.57 -18.51 -5.78
CA GLU A 39 8.41 -17.30 -5.73
C GLU A 39 7.57 -16.04 -5.87
N ILE A 40 6.69 -15.96 -6.89
CA ILE A 40 5.81 -14.82 -7.10
C ILE A 40 4.87 -14.59 -5.90
N ILE A 41 4.35 -15.66 -5.30
CA ILE A 41 3.48 -15.56 -4.10
C ILE A 41 4.28 -15.04 -2.90
N MET A 42 5.50 -15.54 -2.69
CA MET A 42 6.37 -15.07 -1.60
C MET A 42 6.73 -13.60 -1.76
N ASP A 43 7.09 -13.19 -2.98
CA ASP A 43 7.39 -11.78 -3.30
C ASP A 43 6.17 -10.89 -3.05
N LYS A 44 4.97 -11.35 -3.45
CA LYS A 44 3.73 -10.62 -3.18
C LYS A 44 3.46 -10.46 -1.68
N ILE A 45 3.65 -11.52 -0.90
CA ILE A 45 3.50 -11.47 0.57
C ILE A 45 4.52 -10.51 1.18
N ALA A 46 5.76 -10.49 0.69
CA ALA A 46 6.80 -9.58 1.16
C ALA A 46 6.41 -8.12 0.91
N ILE A 47 5.94 -7.81 -0.31
CA ILE A 47 5.46 -6.47 -0.68
C ILE A 47 4.24 -6.07 0.16
N GLU A 48 3.26 -6.96 0.35
CA GLU A 48 2.08 -6.67 1.19
C GLU A 48 2.47 -6.38 2.64
N ARG A 49 3.47 -7.07 3.18
CA ARG A 49 4.02 -6.80 4.53
C ARG A 49 4.74 -5.46 4.59
N GLU A 50 5.50 -5.10 3.56
CA GLU A 50 6.17 -3.80 3.47
C GLU A 50 5.14 -2.66 3.41
N ILE A 51 4.13 -2.77 2.54
CA ILE A 51 3.03 -1.82 2.44
C ILE A 51 2.33 -1.68 3.79
N ARG A 52 2.00 -2.79 4.47
CA ARG A 52 1.40 -2.77 5.81
C ARG A 52 2.28 -2.07 6.85
N THR A 53 3.60 -2.19 6.75
CA THR A 53 4.52 -1.54 7.69
C THR A 53 4.54 -0.03 7.44
N ILE A 54 4.63 0.39 6.18
CA ILE A 54 4.59 1.80 5.77
C ILE A 54 3.25 2.44 6.15
N ALA A 55 2.15 1.73 5.90
CA ALA A 55 0.79 2.04 6.31
C ALA A 55 0.70 2.40 7.80
N VAL A 56 1.14 1.48 8.67
CA VAL A 56 1.14 1.71 10.13
C VAL A 56 1.95 2.94 10.49
N GLN A 57 3.15 3.11 9.91
CA GLN A 57 3.97 4.30 10.14
C GLN A 57 3.24 5.59 9.75
N LYS A 58 2.59 5.61 8.59
CA LYS A 58 1.84 6.76 8.10
C LYS A 58 0.62 7.09 8.95
N GLN A 59 -0.06 6.08 9.49
CA GLN A 59 -1.14 6.30 10.46
C GLN A 59 -0.64 6.98 11.74
N PHE A 60 0.52 6.58 12.26
CA PHE A 60 1.12 7.24 13.42
C PHE A 60 1.51 8.69 13.11
N GLU A 61 2.13 8.94 11.97
CA GLU A 61 2.48 10.30 11.50
C GLU A 61 1.23 11.19 11.38
N ALA A 62 0.15 10.68 10.77
CA ALA A 62 -1.12 11.39 10.63
C ALA A 62 -1.76 11.71 11.98
N LYS A 63 -1.72 10.77 12.95
CA LYS A 63 -2.20 11.01 14.32
C LYS A 63 -1.44 12.14 15.00
N ILE A 64 -0.11 12.17 14.88
CA ILE A 64 0.73 13.24 15.45
C ILE A 64 0.39 14.58 14.80
N LEU A 65 0.35 14.64 13.47
CA LEU A 65 0.03 15.87 12.73
C LEU A 65 -1.35 16.44 13.11
N THR A 66 -2.33 15.57 13.35
CA THR A 66 -3.67 15.98 13.80
C THR A 66 -3.66 16.54 15.22
N ALA A 67 -2.75 16.07 16.09
CA ALA A 67 -2.63 16.53 17.47
C ALA A 67 -1.85 17.85 17.63
N ILE A 68 -0.93 18.18 16.71
CA ILE A 68 -0.12 19.41 16.75
C ILE A 68 -0.95 20.70 16.95
N PRO A 69 -2.00 21.01 16.16
CA PRO A 69 -2.74 22.25 16.33
C PRO A 69 -3.43 22.35 17.70
N PHE A 70 -3.90 21.22 18.26
CA PHE A 70 -4.45 21.17 19.61
C PHE A 70 -3.38 21.46 20.67
N LEU A 71 -2.18 20.89 20.52
CA LEU A 71 -1.05 21.15 21.41
C LEU A 71 -0.62 22.62 21.36
N ILE A 72 -0.56 23.22 20.17
CA ILE A 72 -0.21 24.64 20.01
C ILE A 72 -1.22 25.52 20.74
N VAL A 73 -2.52 25.28 20.57
CA VAL A 73 -3.57 26.06 21.25
C VAL A 73 -3.46 25.92 22.78
N LEU A 74 -3.27 24.69 23.27
CA LEU A 74 -3.12 24.42 24.70
C LEU A 74 -1.86 25.09 25.27
N PHE A 75 -0.75 25.02 24.53
CA PHE A 75 0.52 25.63 24.92
C PHE A 75 0.44 27.16 24.93
N LEU A 76 -0.21 27.75 23.93
CA LEU A 76 -0.44 29.19 23.85
C LEU A 76 -1.31 29.67 25.03
N GLN A 77 -2.32 28.87 25.42
CA GLN A 77 -3.16 29.15 26.57
C GLN A 77 -2.37 29.17 27.90
N LEU A 78 -1.36 28.31 28.03
CA LEU A 78 -0.51 28.25 29.23
C LEU A 78 0.48 29.42 29.33
N ILE A 79 1.05 29.86 28.20
CA ILE A 79 2.09 30.92 28.19
C ILE A 79 1.47 32.32 28.15
N SER A 80 0.40 32.51 27.38
CA SER A 80 -0.17 33.85 27.15
C SER A 80 -1.68 33.75 26.90
N PRO A 81 -2.48 33.61 27.97
CA PRO A 81 -3.94 33.57 27.85
C PRO A 81 -4.52 34.87 27.28
N ASP A 82 -3.85 36.01 27.50
CA ASP A 82 -4.24 37.31 26.92
C ASP A 82 -4.14 37.36 25.39
N TYR A 83 -3.29 36.53 24.79
CA TYR A 83 -3.20 36.46 23.32
C TYR A 83 -4.43 35.78 22.74
N LEU A 84 -4.92 34.71 23.39
CA LEU A 84 -6.15 34.05 22.98
C LEU A 84 -7.36 34.95 23.23
N SER A 85 -7.47 35.64 24.37
CA SER A 85 -8.60 36.53 24.65
C SER A 85 -8.70 37.67 23.63
N ALA A 86 -7.58 38.30 23.25
CA ALA A 86 -7.54 39.30 22.19
C ALA A 86 -8.02 38.76 20.83
N MET A 87 -7.78 37.47 20.54
CA MET A 87 -8.33 36.80 19.35
C MET A 87 -9.83 36.50 19.44
N TYR A 88 -10.43 36.51 20.63
CA TYR A 88 -11.88 36.27 20.82
C TYR A 88 -12.72 37.55 20.94
N GLU A 89 -12.12 38.69 21.30
CA GLU A 89 -12.86 39.93 21.57
C GLU A 89 -13.33 40.67 20.30
N GLY A 90 -12.54 40.64 19.22
CA GLY A 90 -12.87 41.35 17.96
C GLY A 90 -13.71 40.54 16.98
N LEU A 91 -14.54 41.22 16.16
CA LEU A 91 -15.28 40.61 15.05
C LEU A 91 -14.36 39.87 14.07
N GLN A 92 -13.17 40.46 13.81
CA GLN A 92 -12.12 39.86 13.00
C GLN A 92 -11.53 38.59 13.64
N GLY A 93 -11.33 38.63 14.96
CA GLY A 93 -10.83 37.50 15.74
C GLY A 93 -11.80 36.31 15.74
N ARG A 94 -13.10 36.55 15.90
CA ARG A 94 -14.14 35.50 15.82
C ARG A 94 -14.17 34.82 14.45
N ILE A 95 -14.02 35.56 13.35
CA ILE A 95 -13.94 34.97 12.01
C ILE A 95 -12.71 34.07 11.89
N LEU A 96 -11.55 34.55 12.34
CA LEU A 96 -10.28 33.84 12.25
C LEU A 96 -10.29 32.55 13.09
N MET A 97 -10.85 32.61 14.30
CA MET A 97 -11.07 31.44 15.14
C MET A 97 -12.06 30.44 14.53
N THR A 98 -13.13 30.92 13.89
CA THR A 98 -14.09 30.04 13.21
C THR A 98 -13.43 29.28 12.04
N ILE A 99 -12.59 29.95 11.25
CA ILE A 99 -11.81 29.33 10.17
C ILE A 99 -10.81 28.32 10.73
N ALA A 100 -10.10 28.67 11.80
CA ALA A 100 -9.15 27.77 12.45
C ALA A 100 -9.83 26.50 12.98
N LEU A 101 -10.98 26.65 13.64
CA LEU A 101 -11.76 25.54 14.19
C LEU A 101 -12.33 24.65 13.07
N ALA A 102 -12.82 25.26 11.98
CA ALA A 102 -13.24 24.54 10.79
C ALA A 102 -12.09 23.77 10.12
N GLY A 103 -10.90 24.38 10.03
CA GLY A 103 -9.70 23.75 9.49
C GLY A 103 -9.22 22.56 10.33
N ILE A 104 -9.22 22.70 11.65
CA ILE A 104 -8.91 21.60 12.58
C ILE A 104 -9.94 20.47 12.44
N GLY A 105 -11.23 20.81 12.35
CA GLY A 105 -12.30 19.83 12.13
C GLY A 105 -12.17 19.09 10.80
N ALA A 106 -11.85 19.80 9.72
CA ALA A 106 -11.61 19.21 8.40
C ALA A 106 -10.38 18.29 8.39
N ALA A 107 -9.27 18.73 9.02
CA ALA A 107 -8.06 17.93 9.16
C ALA A 107 -8.32 16.65 9.98
N TYR A 108 -9.08 16.76 11.07
CA TYR A 108 -9.50 15.61 11.87
C TYR A 108 -10.35 14.62 11.05
N PHE A 109 -11.33 15.13 10.29
CA PHE A 109 -12.18 14.30 9.42
C PHE A 109 -11.37 13.57 8.34
N TRP A 110 -10.44 14.26 7.67
CA TRP A 110 -9.56 13.64 6.68
C TRP A 110 -8.62 12.60 7.31
N SER A 111 -8.07 12.87 8.48
CA SER A 111 -7.19 11.95 9.22
C SER A 111 -7.94 10.66 9.60
N MET A 112 -9.18 10.77 10.07
CA MET A 112 -10.04 9.60 10.34
C MET A 112 -10.37 8.81 9.08
N LYS A 113 -10.66 9.49 7.96
CA LYS A 113 -10.97 8.83 6.69
C LYS A 113 -9.77 8.07 6.13
N LEU A 114 -8.57 8.65 6.19
CA LEU A 114 -7.33 7.98 5.76
C LEU A 114 -7.08 6.73 6.60
N THR A 115 -7.18 6.87 7.93
CA THR A 115 -6.91 5.77 8.87
C THR A 115 -7.92 4.64 8.73
N LYS A 116 -9.18 4.94 8.40
CA LYS A 116 -10.26 3.93 8.25
C LYS A 116 -10.12 3.08 6.97
N ILE A 117 -9.45 3.58 5.93
CA ILE A 117 -9.30 2.85 4.66
C ILE A 117 -8.29 1.70 4.77
N GLU A 118 -7.46 1.72 5.82
CA GLU A 118 -6.37 0.77 6.00
C GLU A 118 -6.68 -0.35 7.02
N VAL A 119 -7.91 -0.37 7.53
CA VAL A 119 -8.46 -1.43 8.40
C VAL A 119 -9.48 -2.26 7.63
#